data_AF-A0AAV8Y540-F1
#
_entry.id   AF-A0AAV8Y540-F1
#
_cell.length_a   1.000
_cell.length_b   1.000
_cell.length_c   1.000
_cell.angle_alpha   90.00
_cell.angle_beta   90.00
_cell.angle_gamma   90.00
#
_symmetry.space_group_name_H-M   'P 1'
#
loop_
_entity.id
_entity.type
_entity.pdbx_description
1 polymer ?
#
loop_
_entity_poly.entity_id
_entity_poly.type
_entity_poly.pdbx_seq_one_letter_code
_entity_poly.pdbx_strand_id
1 'polypeptide(L)'
;MWILGQLGSYNNVTLAWVQDVKVTNKCKVPLSKRITMWMQYSASQWPVAENLNLAVERMSCELNALSFEYHHETVYGNSAFDEESVMYYMKESEKYDLGAKLCQKYIYNVLDLDEFCTLMVLANLKCFLANISHFLPEDVVNKFQLNDPPSYEDAGDAGEESEVANTENS
;
A
#
# COMPACT_ATOMS: atom_id res chain seq x y z
N MET A 1 -6.62 -73.86 10.57
CA MET A 1 -6.15 -72.63 9.89
C MET A 1 -4.97 -72.11 10.71
N TRP A 2 -3.78 -72.12 10.10
CA TRP A 2 -2.46 -71.59 10.48
C TRP A 2 -2.14 -71.17 11.94
N ILE A 3 -1.01 -71.70 12.43
CA ILE A 3 -0.26 -71.35 13.64
C ILE A 3 0.56 -70.06 13.40
N LEU A 4 0.91 -69.37 14.51
CA LEU A 4 2.06 -68.48 14.81
C LEU A 4 1.54 -67.18 15.43
N GLY A 5 2.06 -66.61 16.52
CA GLY A 5 3.31 -66.82 17.24
C GLY A 5 3.63 -65.50 17.95
N GLN A 6 4.06 -65.57 19.22
CA GLN A 6 4.42 -64.44 20.08
C GLN A 6 5.46 -63.48 19.47
N LEU A 7 5.32 -62.18 19.75
CA LEU A 7 6.38 -61.18 19.98
C LEU A 7 5.70 -60.06 20.79
N GLY A 8 6.22 -59.46 21.85
CA GLY A 8 7.60 -59.20 22.22
C GLY A 8 7.67 -57.73 22.63
N SER A 9 8.00 -57.48 23.90
CA SER A 9 8.30 -56.16 24.46
C SER A 9 9.41 -55.48 23.66
N TYR A 10 9.21 -54.21 23.27
CA TYR A 10 10.30 -53.31 22.93
C TYR A 10 10.08 -51.92 23.53
N ASN A 11 11.09 -51.56 24.32
CA ASN A 11 11.35 -50.35 25.07
C ASN A 11 11.30 -49.03 24.26
N ASN A 12 11.08 -47.95 25.01
CA ASN A 12 11.69 -46.62 24.90
C ASN A 12 11.99 -46.09 23.49
N VAL A 13 11.15 -45.16 23.03
CA VAL A 13 11.62 -44.02 22.23
C VAL A 13 10.96 -42.75 22.79
N THR A 14 11.71 -42.08 23.66
CA THR A 14 11.79 -40.63 23.87
C THR A 14 10.80 -39.77 23.07
N LEU A 15 9.74 -39.31 23.74
CA LEU A 15 9.00 -38.09 23.42
C LEU A 15 9.89 -36.88 23.74
N ALA A 16 10.83 -36.56 22.86
CA ALA A 16 11.72 -35.41 23.05
C ALA A 16 12.23 -34.84 21.72
N TRP A 17 11.34 -34.61 20.76
CA TRP A 17 11.62 -33.76 19.60
C TRP A 17 10.33 -33.13 19.07
N VAL A 18 9.70 -32.25 19.86
CA VAL A 18 9.06 -31.08 19.24
C VAL A 18 10.16 -30.03 19.24
N GLN A 19 10.96 -30.09 18.19
CA GLN A 19 11.89 -29.02 17.84
C GLN A 19 11.10 -27.71 17.86
N ASP A 20 11.56 -26.79 18.70
CA ASP A 20 11.29 -25.36 18.56
C ASP A 20 11.61 -24.96 17.12
N VAL A 21 10.62 -25.02 16.25
CA VAL A 21 10.64 -24.26 15.00
C VAL A 21 10.39 -22.83 15.43
N LYS A 22 11.44 -22.19 15.96
CA LYS A 22 11.54 -20.74 15.91
C LYS A 22 11.47 -20.40 14.42
N VAL A 23 10.30 -19.96 13.97
CA VAL A 23 10.11 -19.36 12.65
C VAL A 23 10.89 -18.05 12.64
N THR A 24 12.21 -18.15 12.54
CA THR A 24 13.10 -17.00 12.40
C THR A 24 13.10 -16.54 10.95
N ASN A 25 13.00 -15.22 10.78
CA ASN A 25 13.17 -14.48 9.54
C ASN A 25 12.08 -14.66 8.48
N LYS A 26 10.91 -14.05 8.73
CA LYS A 26 10.23 -13.38 7.63
C LYS A 26 11.13 -12.21 7.21
N CYS A 27 11.80 -12.31 6.07
CA CYS A 27 12.39 -11.17 5.40
C CYS A 27 11.22 -10.24 5.04
N LYS A 28 10.94 -9.27 5.91
CA LYS A 28 9.74 -8.42 5.84
C LYS A 28 10.01 -7.31 4.83
N VAL A 29 9.31 -7.34 3.71
CA VAL A 29 9.34 -6.25 2.73
C VAL A 29 8.47 -5.11 3.27
N PRO A 30 9.01 -3.89 3.46
CA PRO A 30 8.23 -2.72 3.90
C PRO A 30 7.03 -2.45 2.97
N LEU A 31 5.94 -1.87 3.51
CA LEU A 31 4.76 -1.51 2.72
C LEU A 31 5.13 -0.66 1.49
N SER A 32 5.99 0.35 1.66
CA SER A 32 6.49 1.20 0.58
C SER A 32 7.13 0.39 -0.55
N LYS A 33 7.86 -0.68 -0.22
CA LYS A 33 8.52 -1.55 -1.20
C LYS A 33 7.54 -2.51 -1.87
N ARG A 34 6.50 -2.98 -1.17
CA ARG A 34 5.41 -3.77 -1.77
C ARG A 34 4.55 -2.93 -2.71
N ILE A 35 4.14 -1.74 -2.28
CA ILE A 35 3.46 -0.75 -3.13
C ILE A 35 4.31 -0.51 -4.37
N THR A 36 5.60 -0.19 -4.23
CA THR A 36 6.48 0.05 -5.38
C THR A 36 6.49 -1.12 -6.37
N MET A 37 6.66 -2.37 -5.88
CA MET A 37 6.69 -3.55 -6.74
C MET A 37 5.36 -3.84 -7.42
N TRP A 38 4.26 -3.76 -6.66
CA TRP A 38 2.92 -4.02 -7.19
C TRP A 38 2.51 -2.97 -8.21
N MET A 39 2.76 -1.69 -7.91
CA MET A 39 2.48 -0.59 -8.83
C MET A 39 3.29 -0.72 -10.13
N GLN A 40 4.57 -1.10 -10.06
CA GLN A 40 5.38 -1.36 -11.25
C GLN A 40 4.84 -2.53 -12.09
N TYR A 41 4.39 -3.60 -11.44
CA TYR A 41 3.80 -4.75 -12.13
C TYR A 41 2.46 -4.38 -12.80
N SER A 42 1.56 -3.76 -12.05
CA SER A 42 0.23 -3.37 -12.51
C SER A 42 0.26 -2.26 -13.56
N ALA A 43 1.20 -1.33 -13.49
CA ALA A 43 1.33 -0.23 -14.44
C ALA A 43 1.54 -0.67 -15.89
N SER A 44 2.06 -1.89 -16.11
CA SER A 44 2.18 -2.48 -17.45
C SER A 44 0.84 -2.76 -18.13
N GLN A 45 -0.24 -2.88 -17.34
CA GLN A 45 -1.59 -3.18 -17.80
C GLN A 45 -2.50 -1.95 -17.82
N TRP A 46 -2.04 -0.82 -17.29
CA TRP A 46 -2.85 0.39 -17.22
C TRP A 46 -2.89 1.11 -18.57
N PRO A 47 -3.97 1.85 -18.86
CA PRO A 47 -4.05 2.67 -20.06
C PRO A 47 -2.84 3.59 -20.21
N VAL A 48 -2.39 3.74 -21.45
CA VAL A 48 -1.42 4.77 -21.80
C VAL A 48 -2.15 6.10 -21.83
N ALA A 49 -1.65 7.07 -21.07
CA ALA A 49 -2.24 8.40 -21.01
C ALA A 49 -1.90 9.17 -22.30
N GLU A 50 -2.81 9.15 -23.28
CA GLU A 50 -2.66 9.92 -24.52
C GLU A 50 -3.50 11.21 -24.52
N ASN A 51 -4.50 11.27 -23.64
CA ASN A 51 -5.39 12.39 -23.46
C ASN A 51 -5.86 12.44 -22.00
N LEU A 52 -6.57 13.51 -21.64
CA LEU A 52 -7.03 13.74 -20.27
C LEU A 52 -7.90 12.60 -19.72
N ASN A 53 -8.82 12.04 -20.51
CA ASN A 53 -9.68 10.95 -20.05
C ASN A 53 -8.86 9.69 -19.72
N LEU A 54 -7.92 9.31 -20.60
CA LEU A 54 -7.03 8.17 -20.35
C LEU A 54 -6.05 8.43 -19.20
N ALA A 55 -5.63 9.68 -19.00
CA ALA A 55 -4.81 10.07 -17.86
C ALA A 55 -5.58 9.92 -16.53
N VAL A 56 -6.84 10.36 -16.50
CA VAL A 56 -7.72 10.19 -15.33
C VAL A 56 -8.10 8.72 -15.12
N GLU A 57 -8.26 7.94 -16.19
CA GLU A 57 -8.50 6.49 -16.09
C GLU A 57 -7.30 5.78 -15.48
N ARG A 58 -6.09 6.10 -15.94
CA ARG A 58 -4.85 5.59 -15.36
C ARG A 58 -4.71 5.99 -13.89
N MET A 59 -5.00 7.25 -13.55
CA MET A 59 -5.01 7.73 -12.15
C MET A 59 -6.02 6.95 -11.30
N SER A 60 -7.19 6.63 -11.83
CA SER A 60 -8.19 5.78 -11.16
C SER A 60 -7.63 4.39 -10.85
N CYS A 61 -6.89 3.78 -11.79
CA CYS A 61 -6.21 2.50 -11.54
C CYS A 61 -5.17 2.62 -10.43
N GLU A 62 -4.39 3.70 -10.43
CA GLU A 62 -3.36 3.98 -9.42
C GLU A 62 -3.96 4.12 -8.02
N LEU A 63 -5.03 4.91 -7.89
CA LEU A 63 -5.75 5.13 -6.64
C LEU A 63 -6.42 3.85 -6.12
N ASN A 64 -7.03 3.05 -7.00
CA ASN A 64 -7.59 1.75 -6.61
C ASN A 64 -6.51 0.80 -6.08
N ALA A 65 -5.34 0.75 -6.73
CA ALA A 65 -4.23 -0.09 -6.28
C ALA A 65 -3.71 0.36 -4.90
N LEU A 66 -3.56 1.66 -4.67
CA LEU A 66 -3.20 2.19 -3.36
C LEU A 66 -4.26 1.86 -2.31
N SER A 67 -5.54 2.13 -2.60
CA SER A 67 -6.63 1.80 -1.67
C SER A 67 -6.59 0.33 -1.24
N PHE A 68 -6.37 -0.58 -2.19
CA PHE A 68 -6.23 -2.02 -1.93
C PHE A 68 -5.03 -2.34 -1.04
N GLU A 69 -3.84 -1.82 -1.34
CA GLU A 69 -2.62 -2.10 -0.56
C GLU A 69 -2.73 -1.58 0.88
N TYR A 70 -3.28 -0.38 1.05
CA TYR A 70 -3.53 0.21 2.37
C TYR A 70 -4.57 -0.60 3.15
N HIS A 71 -5.67 -1.02 2.51
CA HIS A 71 -6.66 -1.91 3.14
C HIS A 71 -6.04 -3.26 3.52
N HIS A 72 -5.27 -3.86 2.61
CA HIS A 72 -4.60 -5.13 2.85
C HIS A 72 -3.63 -5.05 4.05
N GLU A 73 -2.94 -3.93 4.24
CA GLU A 73 -2.06 -3.72 5.40
C GLU A 73 -2.85 -3.69 6.73
N THR A 74 -4.10 -3.22 6.75
CA THR A 74 -4.95 -3.25 7.96
C THR A 74 -5.36 -4.68 8.37
N VAL A 75 -5.43 -5.62 7.42
CA VAL A 75 -5.93 -6.98 7.66
C VAL A 75 -4.79 -7.99 7.80
N TYR A 76 -3.77 -7.88 6.96
CA TYR A 76 -2.70 -8.86 6.82
C TYR A 76 -1.30 -8.28 7.09
N GLY A 77 -1.21 -6.96 7.28
CA GLY A 77 0.02 -6.25 7.56
C GLY A 77 0.55 -6.46 8.97
N ASN A 78 1.76 -5.95 9.23
CA ASN A 78 2.28 -5.96 10.60
C ASN A 78 1.57 -4.93 11.49
N SER A 79 1.00 -3.90 10.87
CA SER A 79 0.20 -2.89 11.55
C SER A 79 -1.15 -3.41 12.05
N ALA A 80 -1.63 -4.56 11.60
CA ALA A 80 -2.91 -5.14 12.03
C ALA A 80 -2.99 -5.38 13.55
N PHE A 81 -1.85 -5.32 14.26
CA PHE A 81 -1.73 -5.51 15.70
C PHE A 81 -1.57 -4.20 16.49
N ASP A 82 -1.54 -3.06 15.80
CA ASP A 82 -1.42 -1.72 16.38
C ASP A 82 -2.59 -0.85 15.95
N GLU A 83 -3.41 -0.40 16.90
CA GLU A 83 -4.67 0.29 16.64
C GLU A 83 -4.45 1.63 15.92
N GLU A 84 -3.41 2.39 16.30
CA GLU A 84 -3.07 3.65 15.66
C GLU A 84 -2.70 3.46 14.19
N SER A 85 -1.83 2.48 13.91
CA SER A 85 -1.47 2.12 12.54
C SER A 85 -2.67 1.63 11.74
N VAL A 86 -3.55 0.79 12.31
CA VAL A 86 -4.78 0.35 11.62
C VAL A 86 -5.65 1.54 11.24
N MET A 87 -5.91 2.46 12.16
CA MET A 87 -6.71 3.66 11.86
C MET A 87 -6.09 4.51 10.75
N TYR A 88 -4.77 4.70 10.80
CA TYR A 88 -4.05 5.42 9.76
C TYR A 88 -4.21 4.76 8.39
N TYR A 89 -3.95 3.46 8.28
CA TYR A 89 -4.02 2.76 7.00
C TYR A 89 -5.45 2.63 6.47
N MET A 90 -6.46 2.50 7.36
CA MET A 90 -7.87 2.56 6.96
C MET A 90 -8.23 3.93 6.38
N LYS A 91 -7.84 5.02 7.06
CA LYS A 91 -8.09 6.38 6.58
C LYS A 91 -7.45 6.64 5.22
N GLU A 92 -6.20 6.21 5.04
CA GLU A 92 -5.51 6.34 3.74
C GLU A 92 -6.18 5.49 2.65
N SER A 93 -6.61 4.27 2.97
CA SER A 93 -7.36 3.41 2.04
C SER A 93 -8.66 4.06 1.56
N GLU A 94 -9.44 4.64 2.48
CA GLU A 94 -10.68 5.36 2.17
C GLU A 94 -10.43 6.62 1.33
N LYS A 95 -9.35 7.35 1.62
CA LYS A 95 -8.94 8.52 0.83
C LYS A 95 -8.70 8.15 -0.63
N TYR A 96 -7.95 7.07 -0.88
CA TYR A 96 -7.66 6.63 -2.24
C TYR A 96 -8.89 6.04 -2.95
N ASP A 97 -9.76 5.31 -2.25
CA ASP A 97 -11.03 4.83 -2.79
C ASP A 97 -11.95 6.00 -3.21
N LEU A 98 -12.04 7.05 -2.38
CA LEU A 98 -12.75 8.28 -2.72
C LEU A 98 -12.17 8.90 -4.01
N GLY A 99 -10.85 9.02 -4.10
CA GLY A 99 -10.17 9.54 -5.29
C GLY A 99 -10.52 8.75 -6.56
N ALA A 100 -10.49 7.41 -6.48
CA ALA A 100 -10.86 6.56 -7.61
C ALA A 100 -12.33 6.77 -8.04
N LYS A 101 -13.25 6.92 -7.08
CA LYS A 101 -14.66 7.23 -7.34
C LYS A 101 -14.84 8.61 -8.00
N LEU A 102 -14.06 9.62 -7.60
CA LEU A 102 -14.07 10.93 -8.24
C LEU A 102 -13.59 10.83 -9.70
N CYS A 103 -12.54 10.07 -9.97
CA CYS A 103 -12.06 9.82 -11.33
C CYS A 103 -13.14 9.17 -12.19
N GLN A 104 -13.84 8.14 -11.68
CA GLN A 104 -14.94 7.50 -12.40
C GLN A 104 -16.08 8.49 -12.70
N LYS A 105 -16.48 9.30 -11.72
CA LYS A 105 -17.53 10.30 -11.92
C LYS A 105 -17.15 11.31 -13.00
N TYR A 106 -15.89 11.75 -13.07
CA TYR A 106 -15.41 12.59 -14.16
C TYR A 106 -15.49 11.87 -15.52
N ILE A 107 -14.97 10.65 -15.62
CA ILE A 107 -14.99 9.85 -16.87
C ILE A 107 -16.41 9.61 -17.39
N TYR A 108 -17.37 9.39 -16.48
CA TYR A 108 -18.78 9.21 -16.82
C TYR A 108 -19.55 10.53 -17.00
N ASN A 109 -18.87 11.68 -17.06
CA ASN A 109 -19.45 13.02 -17.23
C ASN A 109 -20.47 13.39 -16.14
N VAL A 110 -20.31 12.85 -14.92
CA VAL A 110 -21.10 13.23 -13.74
C VAL A 110 -20.53 14.49 -13.09
N LEU A 111 -19.21 14.67 -13.16
CA LEU A 111 -18.50 15.87 -12.71
C LEU A 111 -17.89 16.57 -13.93
N ASP A 112 -17.93 17.90 -13.94
CA ASP A 112 -17.09 18.66 -14.85
C ASP A 112 -15.63 18.72 -14.34
N LEU A 113 -14.74 19.27 -15.16
CA LEU A 113 -13.31 19.32 -14.85
C LEU A 113 -13.00 20.16 -13.59
N ASP A 114 -13.70 21.27 -13.41
CA ASP A 114 -13.45 22.18 -12.29
C ASP A 114 -13.91 21.57 -10.97
N GLU A 115 -15.08 20.95 -10.98
CA GLU A 115 -15.64 20.22 -9.84
C GLU A 115 -14.76 19.01 -9.49
N PHE A 116 -14.32 18.24 -10.49
CA PHE A 116 -13.39 17.13 -10.31
C PHE A 116 -12.09 17.58 -9.63
N CYS A 117 -11.41 18.60 -10.17
CA CYS A 117 -10.17 19.11 -9.59
C CYS A 117 -10.37 19.66 -8.17
N THR A 118 -11.46 20.39 -7.92
CA THR A 118 -11.80 20.91 -6.60
C THR A 118 -11.97 19.79 -5.58
N LEU A 119 -12.75 18.76 -5.91
CA LEU A 119 -12.99 17.62 -5.01
C LEU A 119 -11.71 16.80 -4.76
N MET A 120 -10.85 16.63 -5.76
CA MET A 120 -9.55 15.97 -5.61
C MET A 120 -8.62 16.75 -4.67
N VAL A 121 -8.60 18.08 -4.74
CA VAL A 121 -7.81 18.90 -3.81
C VAL A 121 -8.38 18.83 -2.39
N LEU A 122 -9.71 18.91 -2.23
CA LEU A 122 -10.37 18.77 -0.92
C LEU A 122 -10.14 17.40 -0.29
N ALA A 123 -10.02 16.34 -1.10
CA ALA A 123 -9.67 15.00 -0.66
C ALA A 123 -8.16 14.81 -0.35
N ASN A 124 -7.37 15.88 -0.42
CA ASN A 124 -5.91 15.86 -0.24
C ASN A 124 -5.19 14.94 -1.26
N LEU A 125 -5.65 14.97 -2.52
CA LEU A 125 -5.11 14.20 -3.65
C LEU A 125 -4.50 15.10 -4.74
N LYS A 126 -4.11 16.33 -4.39
CA LYS A 126 -3.52 17.32 -5.32
C LYS A 126 -2.31 16.76 -6.07
N CYS A 127 -1.48 15.93 -5.43
CA CYS A 127 -0.30 15.33 -6.08
C CYS A 127 -0.66 14.48 -7.31
N PHE A 128 -1.80 13.79 -7.30
CA PHE A 128 -2.25 13.01 -8.46
C PHE A 128 -2.64 13.92 -9.63
N LEU A 129 -3.28 15.07 -9.35
CA LEU A 129 -3.57 16.08 -10.36
C LEU A 129 -2.27 16.66 -10.96
N ALA A 130 -1.26 16.89 -10.13
CA ALA A 130 0.04 17.37 -10.60
C ALA A 130 0.72 16.38 -11.56
N ASN A 131 0.58 15.07 -11.35
CA ASN A 131 1.12 14.03 -12.22
C ASN A 131 0.50 14.04 -13.63
N ILE A 132 -0.73 14.56 -13.79
CA ILE A 132 -1.43 14.67 -15.08
C ILE A 132 -1.51 16.11 -15.58
N SER A 133 -0.78 17.05 -14.97
CA SER A 133 -0.86 18.50 -15.26
C SER A 133 -0.69 18.85 -16.74
N HIS A 134 0.15 18.11 -17.47
CA HIS A 134 0.38 18.29 -18.91
C HIS A 134 -0.82 17.93 -19.79
N PHE A 135 -1.81 17.21 -19.27
CA PHE A 135 -3.10 16.95 -19.94
C PHE A 135 -4.19 17.94 -19.56
N LEU A 136 -3.95 18.79 -18.55
CA LEU A 136 -4.92 19.75 -18.05
C LEU A 136 -4.81 21.09 -18.80
N PRO A 137 -5.92 21.82 -18.95
CA PRO A 137 -5.89 23.20 -19.42
C PRO A 137 -5.03 24.10 -18.52
N GLU A 138 -4.33 25.07 -19.11
CA GLU A 138 -3.39 25.94 -18.40
C GLU A 138 -4.06 26.77 -17.29
N ASP A 139 -5.30 27.20 -17.50
CA ASP A 139 -6.10 27.90 -16.50
C ASP A 139 -6.40 27.04 -15.27
N VAL A 140 -6.68 25.74 -15.47
CA VAL A 140 -6.86 24.76 -14.39
C VAL A 140 -5.55 24.54 -13.64
N VAL A 141 -4.45 24.33 -14.37
CA VAL A 141 -3.12 24.13 -13.79
C VAL A 141 -2.73 25.31 -12.90
N ASN A 142 -2.95 26.54 -13.36
CA ASN A 142 -2.65 27.75 -12.61
C ASN A 142 -3.60 27.94 -11.42
N LYS A 143 -4.90 27.69 -11.59
CA LYS A 143 -5.91 27.79 -10.52
C LYS A 143 -5.57 26.92 -9.31
N PHE A 144 -5.14 25.69 -9.56
CA PHE A 144 -4.85 24.73 -8.50
C PHE A 144 -3.36 24.63 -8.13
N GLN A 145 -2.50 25.47 -8.74
CA GLN A 145 -1.05 25.50 -8.51
C GLN A 145 -0.42 24.10 -8.68
N LEU A 146 -0.66 23.47 -9.83
CA LEU A 146 -0.23 22.10 -10.11
C LEU A 146 1.21 21.97 -10.65
N ASN A 147 1.87 23.11 -10.91
CA ASN A 147 3.25 23.17 -11.42
C ASN A 147 4.30 23.13 -10.30
N ASP A 148 3.89 23.33 -9.05
CA ASP A 148 4.83 23.29 -7.93
C ASP A 148 5.18 21.84 -7.60
N PRO A 149 6.47 21.52 -7.40
CA PRO A 149 6.85 20.18 -6.94
C PRO A 149 6.12 19.88 -5.63
N PRO A 150 5.63 18.63 -5.42
CA PRO A 150 4.93 18.28 -4.20
C PRO A 150 5.81 18.60 -2.98
N SER A 151 5.36 19.51 -2.12
CA SER A 151 6.03 19.77 -0.84
C SER A 151 5.81 18.53 0.04
N TYR A 152 6.86 17.74 0.24
CA TYR A 152 6.84 16.57 1.14
C TYR A 152 6.79 16.95 2.63
N GLU A 153 6.22 18.10 2.98
CA GLU A 153 6.10 18.61 4.34
C GLU A 153 4.87 18.02 5.06
N ASP A 154 4.67 16.70 5.03
CA ASP A 154 3.83 15.99 6.02
C ASP A 154 3.95 14.46 5.95
N ALA A 155 5.08 13.93 5.45
CA ALA A 155 5.41 12.54 5.72
C ALA A 155 6.03 12.52 7.11
N GLY A 156 5.21 12.25 8.13
CA GLY A 156 5.66 12.02 9.50
C GLY A 156 6.82 11.04 9.53
N ASP A 157 8.01 11.61 9.60
CA ASP A 157 9.28 10.97 9.91
C ASP A 157 9.20 10.48 11.34
N ALA A 158 8.72 9.26 11.52
CA ALA A 158 8.98 8.49 12.72
C ALA A 158 10.35 7.82 12.58
N GLY A 159 11.42 8.62 12.69
CA GLY A 159 12.68 8.15 13.27
C GLY A 159 12.41 7.61 14.69
N GLU A 160 13.19 6.71 15.26
CA GLU A 160 14.64 6.58 15.19
C GLU A 160 15.07 5.13 15.38
N GLU A 161 16.11 4.73 14.64
CA GLU A 161 17.05 3.71 15.04
C GLU A 161 17.68 4.11 16.39
N SER A 162 17.58 3.26 17.41
CA SER A 162 18.49 3.32 18.56
C SER A 162 19.48 2.15 18.47
N GLU A 163 20.57 2.44 17.79
CA GLU A 163 21.80 1.67 17.79
C GLU A 163 22.51 1.93 19.14
N VAL A 164 22.32 1.05 20.14
CA VAL A 164 23.09 1.12 21.38
C VAL A 164 24.39 0.35 21.17
N ALA A 165 25.43 1.11 20.82
CA ALA A 165 26.80 0.65 20.71
C ALA A 165 27.33 0.09 22.04
N ASN A 166 27.96 -1.08 21.94
CA ASN A 166 28.79 -1.68 22.98
C ASN A 166 29.86 -0.69 23.44
N THR A 167 29.91 -0.41 24.74
CA THR A 167 31.10 0.17 25.36
C THR A 167 31.85 -0.95 26.08
N GLU A 168 32.85 -1.51 25.41
CA GLU A 168 33.98 -2.13 26.10
C GLU A 168 34.70 -1.03 26.89
N ASN A 169 35.00 -1.27 28.16
CA ASN A 169 36.14 -0.63 28.80
C ASN A 169 36.63 -1.44 30.01
N SER A 170 37.84 -1.98 29.81
CA SER A 170 38.99 -2.11 30.73
C SER A 170 38.82 -2.82 32.07
#